data_AF-A0A7Z0PTS2-F1
#
_entry.id   AF-A0A7Z0PTS2-F1
#
_cell.length_a   1.000
_cell.length_b   1.000
_cell.length_c   1.000
_cell.angle_alpha   90.00
_cell.angle_beta   90.00
_cell.angle_gamma   90.00
#
_symmetry.space_group_name_H-M   'P 1'
#
loop_
_entity.id
_entity.type
_entity.pdbx_description
1 polymer ?
#
loop_
_entity_poly.entity_id
_entity_poly.type
_entity_poly.pdbx_seq_one_letter_code
_entity_poly.pdbx_strand_id
1 'polypeptide(L)'
;MTKELTAEQLAELKPLAGVIETAIRDTPIRLGTDDWGTTLAARVLVDVAAYMGRVVSTEVPVTIYRASYDGSEMGLYTSREAARAHCETLLRREVGEEMLLGWVPDHGGGDAPEELCTGHDVECSGYWIAPVTVQAAFQADAEAGEGQ
;
A
#
# COMPACT_ATOMS: atom_id res chain seq x y z
N MET A 1 -14.85 -33.13 12.55
CA MET A 1 -14.04 -33.53 13.73
C MET A 1 -12.98 -32.46 13.95
N THR A 2 -13.25 -31.50 14.82
CA THR A 2 -12.22 -30.61 15.36
C THR A 2 -11.43 -31.42 16.39
N LYS A 3 -10.15 -31.70 16.12
CA LYS A 3 -9.25 -32.25 17.14
C LYS A 3 -9.03 -31.15 18.17
N GLU A 4 -9.44 -31.41 19.41
CA GLU A 4 -9.04 -30.55 20.52
C GLU A 4 -7.53 -30.67 20.71
N LEU A 5 -6.87 -29.52 20.88
CA LEU A 5 -5.44 -29.46 21.15
C LEU A 5 -5.18 -29.96 22.57
N THR A 6 -4.09 -30.71 22.75
CA THR A 6 -3.68 -31.15 24.08
C THR A 6 -3.12 -29.96 24.88
N ALA A 7 -3.11 -30.08 26.21
CA ALA A 7 -2.54 -29.05 27.09
C ALA A 7 -1.05 -28.76 26.79
N GLU A 8 -0.33 -29.78 26.32
CA GLU A 8 1.08 -29.68 25.91
C GLU A 8 1.22 -28.87 24.61
N GLN A 9 0.40 -29.16 23.60
CA GLN A 9 0.32 -28.36 22.36
C GLN A 9 -0.09 -26.91 22.64
N LEU A 10 -0.98 -26.69 23.60
CA LEU A 10 -1.39 -25.34 24.01
C LEU A 10 -0.24 -24.59 24.72
N ALA A 11 0.58 -25.28 25.49
CA ALA A 11 1.75 -24.70 26.15
C ALA A 11 2.83 -24.28 25.13
N GLU A 12 3.04 -25.09 24.08
CA GLU A 12 3.96 -24.77 22.98
C GLU A 12 3.53 -23.54 22.16
N LEU A 13 2.21 -23.32 22.02
CA LEU A 13 1.66 -22.18 21.30
C LEU A 13 1.63 -20.88 22.13
N LYS A 14 1.89 -20.96 23.43
CA LYS A 14 1.78 -19.82 24.36
C LYS A 14 2.67 -18.62 23.97
N PRO A 15 3.93 -18.80 23.54
CA PRO A 15 4.76 -17.67 23.13
C PRO A 15 4.25 -17.04 21.82
N LEU A 16 3.77 -17.85 20.86
CA LEU A 16 3.15 -17.35 19.62
C LEU A 16 1.87 -16.55 19.89
N ALA A 17 1.04 -17.03 20.81
CA ALA A 17 -0.16 -16.30 21.25
C ALA A 17 0.20 -14.93 21.86
N GLY A 18 1.30 -14.87 22.64
CA GLY A 18 1.80 -13.61 23.19
C GLY A 18 2.24 -12.61 22.11
N VAL A 19 2.91 -13.09 21.06
CA VAL A 19 3.30 -12.26 19.90
C VAL A 19 2.09 -11.68 19.18
N ILE A 20 1.06 -12.51 18.92
CA ILE A 20 -0.18 -12.07 18.29
C ILE A 20 -0.92 -11.06 19.19
N GLU A 21 -0.95 -11.30 20.50
CA GLU A 21 -1.59 -10.39 21.46
C GLU A 21 -0.90 -9.01 21.47
N THR A 22 0.42 -8.97 21.48
CA THR A 22 1.19 -7.72 21.38
C THR A 22 0.90 -6.99 20.07
N ALA A 23 0.91 -7.69 18.93
CA ALA A 23 0.61 -7.10 17.63
C ALA A 23 -0.80 -6.47 17.59
N ILE A 24 -1.80 -7.15 18.15
CA ILE A 24 -3.18 -6.63 18.26
C ILE A 24 -3.23 -5.39 19.14
N ARG A 25 -2.52 -5.41 20.29
CA ARG A 25 -2.51 -4.31 21.26
C ARG A 25 -1.85 -3.05 20.69
N ASP A 26 -0.76 -3.22 19.96
CA ASP A 26 0.06 -2.11 19.48
C ASP A 26 -0.45 -1.54 18.15
N THR A 27 -1.36 -2.25 17.46
CA THR A 27 -2.00 -1.73 16.25
C THR A 27 -3.14 -0.78 16.64
N PRO A 28 -3.09 0.51 16.29
CA PRO A 28 -4.15 1.45 16.62
C PRO A 28 -5.43 1.13 15.85
N ILE A 29 -6.55 0.95 16.56
CA ILE A 29 -7.87 0.83 15.94
C ILE A 29 -8.25 2.21 15.38
N ARG A 30 -8.29 2.33 14.04
CA ARG A 30 -8.80 3.51 13.35
C ARG A 30 -10.23 3.23 12.89
N LEU A 31 -11.20 3.75 13.64
CA LEU A 31 -12.61 3.69 13.26
C LEU A 31 -12.85 4.67 12.09
N GLY A 32 -13.29 4.14 10.94
CA GLY A 32 -13.65 4.94 9.76
C GLY A 32 -12.73 4.79 8.53
N THR A 33 -11.70 3.93 8.59
CA THR A 33 -10.87 3.59 7.43
C THR A 33 -10.79 2.08 7.26
N ASP A 34 -11.07 1.59 6.05
CA ASP A 34 -11.16 0.16 5.71
C ASP A 34 -9.82 -0.59 5.86
N ASP A 35 -8.72 0.14 6.03
CA ASP A 35 -7.35 -0.38 5.97
C ASP A 35 -6.80 -0.91 7.33
N TRP A 36 -7.58 -0.78 8.40
CA TRP A 36 -7.19 -1.30 9.73
C TRP A 36 -6.89 -2.82 9.68
N GLY A 37 -7.71 -3.59 8.96
CA GLY A 37 -7.55 -5.04 8.85
C GLY A 37 -6.25 -5.41 8.14
N THR A 38 -5.90 -4.67 7.07
CA THR A 38 -4.63 -4.83 6.34
C THR A 38 -3.44 -4.54 7.22
N THR A 39 -3.51 -3.43 7.98
CA THR A 39 -2.43 -3.00 8.88
C THR A 39 -2.18 -4.04 9.98
N LEU A 40 -3.25 -4.53 10.62
CA LEU A 40 -3.15 -5.57 11.64
C LEU A 40 -2.59 -6.88 11.05
N ALA A 41 -3.10 -7.30 9.89
CA ALA A 41 -2.64 -8.51 9.22
C ALA A 41 -1.15 -8.45 8.87
N ALA A 42 -0.68 -7.31 8.35
CA ALA A 42 0.73 -7.08 8.07
C ALA A 42 1.58 -7.14 9.35
N ARG A 43 1.12 -6.52 10.44
CA ARG A 43 1.85 -6.51 11.71
C ARG A 43 1.98 -7.90 12.31
N VAL A 44 0.88 -8.65 12.39
CA VAL A 44 0.87 -10.02 12.88
C VAL A 44 1.80 -10.89 12.04
N LEU A 45 1.77 -10.77 10.72
CA LEU A 45 2.64 -11.54 9.83
C LEU A 45 4.13 -11.31 10.12
N VAL A 46 4.54 -10.05 10.27
CA VAL A 46 5.92 -9.66 10.58
C VAL A 46 6.35 -10.19 11.95
N ASP A 47 5.55 -9.94 12.99
CA ASP A 47 5.90 -10.31 14.36
C ASP A 47 5.97 -11.84 14.54
N VAL A 48 5.04 -12.58 13.93
CA VAL A 48 5.06 -14.06 13.93
C VAL A 48 6.26 -14.61 13.16
N ALA A 49 6.60 -14.04 12.01
CA ALA A 49 7.75 -14.49 11.24
C ALA A 49 9.07 -14.23 11.98
N ALA A 50 9.21 -13.07 12.63
CA ALA A 50 10.33 -12.76 13.51
C ALA A 50 10.44 -13.77 14.66
N TYR A 51 9.33 -14.09 15.32
CA TYR A 51 9.29 -15.13 16.37
C TYR A 51 9.72 -16.50 15.85
N MET A 52 9.30 -16.88 14.64
CA MET A 52 9.63 -18.16 14.02
C MET A 52 11.07 -18.22 13.47
N GLY A 53 11.86 -17.15 13.61
CA GLY A 53 13.20 -17.05 13.03
C GLY A 53 13.20 -17.11 11.50
N ARG A 54 12.07 -16.76 10.88
CA ARG A 54 11.91 -16.76 9.43
C ARG A 54 12.09 -15.34 8.91
N VAL A 55 12.86 -15.21 7.84
CA VAL A 55 12.85 -13.98 7.03
C VAL A 55 11.50 -13.94 6.32
N VAL A 56 10.67 -12.93 6.62
CA VAL A 56 9.60 -12.57 5.69
C VAL A 56 10.31 -12.07 4.45
N SER A 57 10.21 -12.80 3.34
CA SER A 57 10.60 -12.20 2.07
C SER A 57 9.70 -11.00 1.86
N THR A 58 10.26 -9.80 1.96
CA THR A 58 9.53 -8.56 1.71
C THR A 58 9.30 -8.34 0.21
N GLU A 59 9.71 -9.30 -0.63
CA GLU A 59 9.44 -9.39 -2.08
C GLU A 59 7.95 -9.47 -2.43
N VAL A 60 7.05 -9.04 -1.55
CA VAL A 60 5.68 -8.75 -1.92
C VAL A 60 5.74 -7.58 -2.90
N PRO A 61 5.36 -7.77 -4.18
CA PRO A 61 5.28 -6.67 -5.10
C PRO A 61 4.27 -5.65 -4.57
N VAL A 62 4.72 -4.41 -4.39
CA VAL A 62 3.87 -3.29 -4.01
C VAL A 62 3.54 -2.51 -5.25
N THR A 63 2.26 -2.23 -5.47
CA THR A 63 1.85 -1.31 -6.53
C THR A 63 1.92 0.11 -6.00
N ILE A 64 2.78 0.93 -6.62
CA ILE A 64 2.77 2.38 -6.49
C ILE A 64 2.16 2.99 -7.75
N TYR A 65 1.74 4.24 -7.66
CA TYR A 65 1.17 4.98 -8.78
C TYR A 65 2.10 6.11 -9.14
N ARG A 66 2.48 6.17 -10.42
CA ARG A 66 3.30 7.26 -10.94
C ARG A 66 2.41 8.27 -11.64
N ALA A 67 2.52 9.53 -11.24
CA ALA A 67 1.94 10.65 -11.97
C ALA A 67 2.95 11.21 -12.98
N SER A 68 2.49 11.56 -14.18
CA SER A 68 3.29 12.20 -15.21
C SER A 68 2.50 13.23 -16.01
N TYR A 69 3.19 14.19 -16.61
CA TYR A 69 2.64 15.15 -17.56
C TYR A 69 3.46 15.13 -18.84
N ASP A 70 2.81 14.83 -19.97
CA ASP A 70 3.45 14.73 -21.30
C ASP A 70 4.74 13.87 -21.26
N GLY A 71 4.65 12.72 -20.59
CA GLY A 71 5.75 11.77 -20.38
C GLY A 71 6.78 12.15 -19.31
N SER A 72 6.71 13.34 -18.72
CA SER A 72 7.59 13.77 -17.63
C SER A 72 7.07 13.31 -16.27
N GLU A 73 7.89 12.59 -15.50
CA GLU A 73 7.50 12.11 -14.16
C GLU A 73 7.34 13.27 -13.16
N MET A 74 6.24 13.26 -12.42
CA MET A 74 5.90 14.31 -11.45
C MET A 74 5.97 13.83 -10.00
N GLY A 75 5.72 12.53 -9.77
CA GLY A 75 5.75 11.96 -8.44
C GLY A 75 5.33 10.49 -8.40
N LEU A 76 5.63 9.86 -7.27
CA LEU A 76 5.23 8.50 -6.93
C LEU A 76 4.33 8.52 -5.68
N TYR A 77 3.25 7.74 -5.72
CA TYR A 77 2.22 7.72 -4.69
C TYR A 77 1.92 6.28 -4.31
N THR A 78 1.58 6.07 -3.04
CA THR A 78 1.18 4.75 -2.55
C THR A 78 -0.27 4.39 -2.85
N SER A 79 -1.07 5.35 -3.34
CA SER A 79 -2.46 5.12 -3.76
C SER A 79 -2.80 5.82 -5.06
N ARG A 80 -3.78 5.27 -5.78
CA ARG A 80 -4.27 5.81 -7.06
C ARG A 80 -4.90 7.18 -6.83
N GLU A 81 -5.69 7.30 -5.78
CA GLU A 81 -6.46 8.49 -5.41
C GLU A 81 -5.53 9.67 -5.09
N ALA A 82 -4.40 9.41 -4.43
CA ALA A 82 -3.41 10.45 -4.15
C ALA A 82 -2.73 10.97 -5.43
N ALA A 83 -2.40 10.06 -6.36
CA ALA A 83 -1.86 10.45 -7.66
C ALA A 83 -2.88 11.27 -8.47
N ARG A 84 -4.14 10.81 -8.51
CA ARG A 84 -5.24 11.51 -9.20
C ARG A 84 -5.46 12.91 -8.62
N ALA A 85 -5.57 13.02 -7.29
CA ALA A 85 -5.78 14.28 -6.60
C ALA A 85 -4.65 15.28 -6.88
N HIS A 86 -3.41 14.81 -7.01
CA HIS A 86 -2.28 15.66 -7.38
C HIS A 86 -2.46 16.22 -8.80
N CYS A 87 -2.71 15.37 -9.79
CA CYS A 87 -2.92 15.80 -11.18
C CYS A 87 -4.12 16.73 -11.32
N GLU A 88 -5.25 16.40 -10.69
CA GLU A 88 -6.46 17.23 -10.68
C GLU A 88 -6.18 18.61 -10.05
N THR A 89 -5.42 18.66 -8.95
CA THR A 89 -5.06 19.93 -8.30
C THR A 89 -4.26 20.82 -9.24
N LEU A 90 -3.38 20.26 -10.05
CA LEU A 90 -2.59 21.03 -11.01
C LEU A 90 -3.45 21.48 -12.19
N LEU A 91 -4.20 20.56 -12.79
CA LEU A 91 -5.08 20.89 -13.91
C LEU A 91 -6.13 21.94 -13.52
N ARG A 92 -6.73 21.87 -12.33
CA ARG A 92 -7.70 22.88 -11.85
C ARG A 92 -7.10 24.27 -11.73
N ARG A 93 -5.80 24.42 -11.48
CA ARG A 93 -5.14 25.74 -11.50
C ARG A 93 -5.09 26.34 -12.90
N GLU A 94 -5.12 25.49 -13.92
CA GLU A 94 -5.07 25.88 -15.33
C GLU A 94 -6.47 26.13 -15.90
N VAL A 95 -7.42 25.23 -15.63
CA VAL A 95 -8.76 25.24 -16.24
C VAL A 95 -9.89 25.79 -15.35
N GLY A 96 -9.62 26.00 -14.06
CA GLY A 96 -10.58 26.46 -13.07
C GLY A 96 -11.39 25.35 -12.39
N GLU A 97 -12.02 25.67 -11.25
CA GLU A 97 -12.74 24.72 -10.39
C GLU A 97 -14.06 24.20 -10.97
N GLU A 98 -14.68 24.94 -11.88
CA GLU A 98 -15.98 24.59 -12.47
C GLU A 98 -15.86 23.56 -13.60
N MET A 99 -14.64 23.27 -14.06
CA MET A 99 -14.42 22.32 -15.14
C MET A 99 -14.66 20.88 -14.65
N LEU A 100 -15.45 20.13 -15.41
CA LEU A 100 -15.64 18.71 -15.17
C LEU A 100 -14.38 17.94 -15.59
N LEU A 101 -13.83 17.18 -14.65
CA LEU A 101 -12.66 16.33 -14.86
C LEU A 101 -13.08 14.85 -14.84
N GLY A 102 -12.47 14.06 -15.70
CA GLY A 102 -12.70 12.62 -15.78
C GLY A 102 -11.41 11.85 -16.09
N TRP A 103 -11.26 10.68 -15.49
CA TRP A 103 -10.15 9.76 -15.77
C TRP A 103 -10.58 8.72 -16.80
N VAL A 104 -9.81 8.61 -17.88
CA VAL A 104 -10.07 7.70 -19.00
C VAL A 104 -8.93 6.67 -19.07
N PRO A 105 -9.21 5.37 -18.85
CA PRO A 105 -8.21 4.32 -19.01
C PRO A 105 -7.80 4.16 -20.48
N ASP A 106 -6.51 4.03 -20.74
CA ASP A 106 -5.94 3.84 -22.10
C ASP A 106 -6.36 2.50 -22.73
N HIS A 107 -6.52 1.47 -21.89
CA HIS A 107 -7.10 0.19 -22.26
C HIS A 107 -8.05 -0.22 -21.13
N GLY A 108 -9.21 -0.79 -21.43
CA GLY A 108 -10.33 -0.98 -20.47
C GLY A 108 -10.10 -1.92 -19.27
N GLY A 109 -8.86 -2.13 -18.83
CA GLY A 109 -8.49 -2.90 -17.64
C GLY A 109 -8.32 -2.03 -16.41
N GLY A 110 -8.52 -2.62 -15.22
CA GLY A 110 -8.41 -1.93 -13.93
C GLY A 110 -7.01 -1.41 -13.61
N ASP A 111 -5.97 -1.97 -14.22
CA ASP A 111 -4.56 -1.58 -14.03
C ASP A 111 -3.98 -0.84 -15.23
N ALA A 112 -4.83 -0.39 -16.16
CA ALA A 112 -4.36 0.43 -17.26
C ALA A 112 -3.91 1.80 -16.75
N PRO A 113 -2.92 2.42 -17.41
CA PRO A 113 -2.69 3.85 -17.27
C PRO A 113 -3.96 4.62 -17.59
N GLU A 114 -4.18 5.70 -16.86
CA GLU A 114 -5.37 6.55 -17.01
C GLU A 114 -4.91 7.96 -17.32
N GLU A 115 -5.58 8.58 -18.28
CA GLU A 115 -5.38 9.99 -18.64
C GLU A 115 -6.50 10.84 -18.05
N LEU A 116 -6.13 12.01 -17.53
CA LEU A 116 -7.08 13.01 -17.08
C LEU A 116 -7.57 13.82 -18.28
N CYS A 117 -8.87 13.89 -18.49
CA CYS A 117 -9.48 14.64 -19.58
C CYS A 117 -10.53 15.63 -19.03
N THR A 118 -10.76 16.72 -19.76
CA THR A 118 -11.70 17.78 -19.40
C THR A 118 -12.98 17.71 -20.25
N GLY A 119 -14.13 17.96 -19.63
CA GLY A 119 -15.40 18.20 -20.32
C GLY A 119 -16.08 16.97 -20.94
N HIS A 120 -17.12 17.24 -21.73
CA HIS A 120 -17.94 16.22 -22.43
C HIS A 120 -17.31 15.72 -23.74
N ASP A 121 -16.46 16.52 -24.39
CA ASP A 121 -15.85 16.20 -25.68
C ASP A 121 -14.45 15.55 -25.55
N VAL A 122 -14.06 15.17 -24.33
CA VAL A 122 -12.82 14.42 -24.01
C VAL A 122 -11.58 15.06 -24.63
N GLU A 123 -11.32 16.33 -24.28
CA GLU A 123 -9.97 16.89 -24.48
C GLU A 123 -9.08 16.36 -23.37
N CYS A 124 -8.09 15.54 -23.72
CA CYS A 124 -7.19 14.98 -22.75
C CYS A 124 -6.02 15.91 -22.45
N SER A 125 -5.74 16.05 -21.16
CA SER A 125 -4.90 17.11 -20.62
C SER A 125 -3.39 16.79 -20.69
N GLY A 126 -3.02 15.55 -21.04
CA GLY A 126 -1.64 15.08 -20.96
C GLY A 126 -1.19 14.70 -19.55
N TYR A 127 -2.05 14.81 -18.54
CA TYR A 127 -1.79 14.26 -17.20
C TYR A 127 -2.16 12.77 -17.15
N TRP A 128 -1.20 11.96 -16.77
CA TRP A 128 -1.30 10.51 -16.72
C TRP A 128 -1.04 9.98 -15.32
N ILE A 129 -1.73 8.90 -14.96
CA ILE A 129 -1.34 8.02 -13.86
C ILE A 129 -1.11 6.61 -14.39
N ALA A 130 -0.05 5.96 -13.93
CA ALA A 130 0.24 4.58 -14.29
C ALA A 130 0.59 3.76 -13.03
N PRO A 131 0.00 2.57 -12.84
CA PRO A 131 0.46 1.67 -11.80
C PRO A 131 1.86 1.14 -12.15
N VAL A 132 2.74 1.10 -11.16
CA VAL A 132 4.10 0.59 -11.25
C VAL A 132 4.28 -0.43 -10.14
N THR A 133 4.67 -1.64 -10.50
CA THR A 133 5.01 -2.69 -9.53
C THR A 133 6.46 -2.53 -9.10
N VAL A 134 6.69 -2.34 -7.81
CA VAL A 134 8.02 -2.29 -7.21
C VAL A 134 8.21 -3.45 -6.25
N GLN A 135 9.44 -3.97 -6.17
CA GLN A 135 9.82 -4.93 -5.13
C GLN A 135 10.31 -4.15 -3.92
N ALA A 136 9.64 -4.31 -2.78
CA ALA A 136 10.14 -3.77 -1.53
C ALA A 136 11.25 -4.69 -1.01
N ALA A 137 12.52 -4.35 -1.20
CA ALA A 137 13.60 -5.04 -0.50
C ALA A 137 13.93 -4.25 0.77
N PHE A 138 13.49 -4.75 1.94
CA PHE A 138 13.92 -4.21 3.22
C PHE A 138 15.26 -4.86 3.61
N GLN A 139 16.35 -4.08 3.63
CA GLN A 139 17.57 -4.48 4.33
C GLN A 139 17.58 -3.79 5.69
N ALA A 140 17.45 -4.57 6.76
CA ALA A 140 17.73 -4.06 8.09
C ALA A 140 19.23 -3.76 8.18
N ASP A 141 19.60 -2.51 8.46
CA ASP A 141 20.97 -2.18 8.84
C ASP A 141 21.27 -2.91 10.15
N ALA A 142 22.16 -3.89 10.08
CA ALA A 142 22.67 -4.60 11.23
C ALA A 142 23.67 -3.69 11.96
N GLU A 143 23.18 -2.82 12.85
CA GLU A 143 24.06 -2.20 13.85
C GLU A 143 24.47 -3.28 14.86
N ALA A 144 25.61 -3.92 14.58
CA ALA A 144 26.31 -4.72 15.55
C ALA A 144 26.90 -3.78 16.61
N GLY A 145 26.34 -3.82 17.83
CA GLY A 145 26.94 -3.18 18.98
C GLY A 145 28.32 -3.78 19.27
N GLU A 146 29.38 -3.05 18.93
CA GLU A 146 30.70 -3.30 19.51
C GLU A 146 30.70 -2.71 20.93
N GLY A 147 30.58 -3.59 21.91
CA GLY A 147 30.86 -3.25 23.30
C GLY A 147 32.35 -2.92 23.45
N GLN A 148 32.62 -1.80 24.12
CA GLN A 148 33.94 -1.43 24.61
C GLN A 148 33.86 -1.12 26.10
#